data_AF-A0A845UDD4-F1
#
_entry.id   AF-A0A845UDD4-F1
#
_cell.length_a   1.000
_cell.length_b   1.000
_cell.length_c   1.000
_cell.angle_alpha   90.00
_cell.angle_beta   90.00
_cell.angle_gamma   90.00
#
_symmetry.space_group_name_H-M   'P 1'
#
loop_
_entity.id
_entity.type
_entity.pdbx_description
1 polymer ?
#
loop_
_entity_poly.entity_id
_entity_poly.type
_entity_poly.pdbx_seq_one_letter_code
_entity_poly.pdbx_strand_id
1 'polypeptide(L)'
;AWEVSEEFWKRVAPLIPQRAPRPVQREYVRKPGGGRKPKDSRLVFEAIVYVLRTGCQWKALPRERFGSASAVHKRFLEWERGGFFLALWQAGLAEYDDLEGIAWRWQSVDGAMMKAPLAQEATGPNPTDRGKKNGSKRHLLVDGRGVPLSLIVTGANRHDVSQLEAVLDAIRVKRPTPPQRRHKHLCADAGYTGASALQTIEAHGYIPHVKSRGQEVTEIRLLPHKRARRWIVEVAHSWFNRFRKLLVRYEKLERSFLALNHLAAAIIAFRKVPLDINIIYG
;
A
#
# COMPACT_ATOMS: atom_id res chain seq x y z
N ALA A 1 20.81 7.83 -5.76
CA ALA A 1 20.31 8.61 -4.60
C ALA A 1 18.85 8.18 -4.33
N TRP A 2 18.05 8.84 -3.48
CA TRP A 2 16.58 8.60 -3.48
C TRP A 2 15.88 9.51 -4.51
N GLU A 3 16.56 9.74 -5.63
CA GLU A 3 16.11 10.61 -6.71
C GLU A 3 15.10 9.86 -7.56
N VAL A 4 14.00 10.56 -7.85
CA VAL A 4 12.95 10.03 -8.70
C VAL A 4 13.43 10.21 -10.13
N SER A 5 13.54 9.11 -10.87
CA SER A 5 13.93 9.16 -12.28
C SER A 5 12.92 9.99 -13.08
N GLU A 6 13.35 10.53 -14.22
CA GLU A 6 12.43 11.20 -15.16
C GLU A 6 11.26 10.30 -15.57
N GLU A 7 11.51 9.02 -15.75
CA GLU A 7 10.53 8.09 -16.27
C GLU A 7 9.42 7.77 -15.26
N PHE A 8 9.77 7.67 -13.98
CA PHE A 8 8.75 7.59 -12.92
C PHE A 8 8.08 8.94 -12.69
N TRP A 9 8.81 10.05 -12.82
CA TRP A 9 8.20 11.38 -12.70
C TRP A 9 7.12 11.64 -13.76
N LYS A 10 7.31 11.19 -15.01
CA LYS A 10 6.29 11.29 -16.08
C LYS A 10 4.97 10.60 -15.72
N ARG A 11 5.00 9.50 -14.98
CA ARG A 11 3.80 8.79 -14.48
C ARG A 11 3.16 9.53 -13.30
N VAL A 12 3.98 10.16 -12.47
CA VAL A 12 3.55 10.82 -11.24
C VAL A 12 2.96 12.20 -11.50
N ALA A 13 3.63 13.02 -12.31
CA ALA A 13 3.31 14.44 -12.49
C ALA A 13 1.85 14.71 -12.93
N PRO A 14 1.25 13.95 -13.87
CA PRO A 14 -0.13 14.18 -14.31
C PRO A 14 -1.17 13.92 -13.22
N LEU A 15 -0.87 13.07 -12.25
CA LEU A 15 -1.79 12.69 -11.18
C LEU A 15 -1.78 13.67 -10.01
N ILE A 16 -0.82 14.59 -9.96
CA ILE A 16 -0.69 15.55 -8.88
C ILE A 16 -1.91 16.48 -8.88
N PRO A 17 -2.65 16.59 -7.76
CA PRO A 17 -3.82 17.46 -7.69
C PRO A 17 -3.46 18.90 -8.08
N GLN A 18 -4.09 19.40 -9.13
CA GLN A 18 -3.92 20.78 -9.55
C GLN A 18 -4.51 21.69 -8.48
N ARG A 19 -3.78 22.75 -8.14
CA ARG A 19 -4.35 23.79 -7.27
C ARG A 19 -5.33 24.61 -8.07
N ALA A 20 -6.47 24.94 -7.45
CA ALA A 20 -7.35 25.96 -7.98
C ALA A 20 -6.51 27.20 -8.33
N PRO A 21 -6.67 27.76 -9.54
CA PRO A 21 -5.94 28.94 -9.94
C PRO A 21 -6.23 30.05 -8.93
N ARG A 22 -5.20 30.85 -8.62
CA ARG A 22 -5.38 32.01 -7.76
C ARG A 22 -6.37 32.94 -8.48
N PRO A 23 -7.39 33.50 -7.79
CA PRO A 23 -8.28 34.48 -8.41
C PRO A 23 -7.43 35.62 -8.97
N VAL A 24 -7.58 35.88 -10.27
CA VAL A 24 -6.78 36.87 -11.02
C VAL A 24 -7.04 38.30 -10.53
N GLN A 25 -8.22 38.54 -9.93
CA GLN A 25 -8.70 39.84 -9.47
C GLN A 25 -8.53 40.07 -7.96
N ARG A 26 -7.43 39.61 -7.34
CA ARG A 26 -7.05 40.16 -6.03
C ARG A 26 -5.88 41.11 -6.24
N GLU A 27 -6.17 42.41 -6.18
CA GLU A 27 -5.14 43.43 -5.96
C GLU A 27 -4.21 42.95 -4.84
N TYR A 28 -2.94 42.81 -5.18
CA TYR A 28 -1.96 42.21 -4.28
C TYR A 28 -1.55 43.24 -3.23
N VAL A 29 -2.41 43.47 -2.23
CA VAL A 29 -2.00 44.17 -1.01
C VAL A 29 -1.06 43.22 -0.28
N ARG A 30 0.26 43.50 -0.29
CA ARG A 30 1.25 42.79 0.53
C ARG A 30 0.89 43.00 2.01
N LYS A 31 0.02 42.14 2.55
CA LYS A 31 -0.09 42.00 4.01
C LYS A 31 1.21 41.37 4.53
N PRO A 32 1.81 41.88 5.62
CA PRO A 32 2.86 41.16 6.34
C PRO A 32 2.36 39.74 6.64
N GLY A 33 3.05 38.72 6.11
CA GLY A 33 2.59 37.32 6.18
C GLY A 33 2.04 36.73 4.87
N GLY A 34 2.15 37.43 3.74
CA GLY A 34 1.87 36.87 2.41
C GLY A 34 2.63 35.55 2.18
N GLY A 35 1.90 34.44 2.09
CA GLY A 35 2.46 33.10 2.11
C GLY A 35 3.54 32.86 1.04
N ARG A 36 4.61 32.16 1.44
CA ARG A 36 5.76 31.80 0.57
C ARG A 36 5.28 31.05 -0.67
N LYS A 37 5.96 31.26 -1.82
CA LYS A 37 5.68 30.54 -3.07
C LYS A 37 5.63 29.03 -2.79
N PRO A 38 4.68 28.29 -3.39
CA PRO A 38 4.60 26.85 -3.21
C PRO A 38 5.90 26.18 -3.67
N LYS A 39 6.31 25.12 -2.96
CA LYS A 39 7.43 24.30 -3.41
C LYS A 39 7.08 23.58 -4.69
N ASP A 40 8.11 23.35 -5.50
CA ASP A 40 8.04 22.48 -6.67
C ASP A 40 7.51 21.09 -6.28
N SER A 41 6.60 20.58 -7.11
CA SER A 41 5.92 19.31 -6.88
C SER A 41 6.90 18.14 -6.92
N ARG A 42 7.90 18.16 -7.82
CA ARG A 42 8.89 17.09 -7.90
C ARG A 42 9.72 17.01 -6.64
N LEU A 43 10.23 18.15 -6.19
CA LEU A 43 10.99 18.23 -4.95
C LEU A 43 10.19 17.75 -3.72
N VAL A 44 8.89 18.06 -3.65
CA VAL A 44 8.02 17.52 -2.59
C VAL A 44 7.89 16.01 -2.71
N PHE A 45 7.61 15.50 -3.91
CA PHE A 45 7.42 14.07 -4.13
C PHE A 45 8.68 13.27 -3.78
N GLU A 46 9.85 13.73 -4.20
CA GLU A 46 11.15 13.17 -3.80
C GLU A 46 11.34 13.18 -2.28
N ALA A 47 10.97 14.27 -1.60
CA ALA A 47 11.04 14.34 -0.15
C ALA A 47 10.14 13.30 0.53
N ILE A 48 8.93 13.06 -0.01
CA ILE A 48 8.00 12.04 0.49
C ILE A 48 8.58 10.64 0.27
N VAL A 49 9.13 10.36 -0.92
CA VAL A 49 9.80 9.09 -1.24
C VAL A 49 11.01 8.87 -0.32
N TYR A 50 11.78 9.92 -0.05
CA TYR A 50 12.91 9.88 0.89
C TYR A 50 12.45 9.50 2.30
N VAL A 51 11.39 10.13 2.82
CA VAL A 51 10.80 9.79 4.12
C VAL A 51 10.31 8.35 4.13
N LEU A 52 9.57 7.93 3.10
CA LEU A 52 9.03 6.58 2.98
C LEU A 52 10.13 5.51 3.02
N ARG A 53 11.24 5.75 2.31
CA ARG A 53 12.36 4.82 2.19
C ARG A 53 13.26 4.78 3.41
N THR A 54 13.71 5.94 3.88
CA THR A 54 14.65 6.03 5.00
C THR A 54 13.99 5.78 6.34
N GLY A 55 12.68 6.06 6.45
CA GLY A 55 11.94 6.00 7.71
C GLY A 55 12.24 7.18 8.64
N CYS A 56 12.93 8.22 8.17
CA CYS A 56 13.20 9.39 9.00
C CYS A 56 11.90 10.09 9.44
N GLN A 57 11.98 10.80 10.55
CA GLN A 57 10.88 11.67 10.97
C GLN A 57 10.72 12.81 9.97
N TRP A 58 9.49 13.29 9.77
CA TRP A 58 9.24 14.42 8.87
C TRP A 58 10.11 15.63 9.19
N LYS A 59 10.32 15.95 10.48
CA LYS A 59 11.17 17.06 10.93
C LYS A 59 12.68 16.82 10.73
N ALA A 60 13.09 15.58 10.49
CA ALA A 60 14.48 15.19 10.23
C ALA A 60 14.80 15.13 8.73
N LEU A 61 13.90 15.60 7.87
CA LEU A 61 14.18 15.78 6.44
C LEU A 61 15.36 16.76 6.26
N PRO A 62 16.39 16.40 5.45
CA PRO A 62 17.52 17.29 5.18
C PRO A 62 17.06 18.65 4.63
N ARG A 63 17.34 19.71 5.38
CA ARG A 63 16.83 21.05 5.09
C ARG A 63 17.54 21.66 3.89
N GLU A 64 18.81 21.32 3.70
CA GLU A 64 19.68 21.78 2.62
C GLU A 64 19.13 21.35 1.26
N ARG A 65 18.60 20.12 1.18
CA ARG A 65 18.02 19.56 -0.04
C ARG A 65 16.53 19.88 -0.20
N PHE A 66 15.73 19.59 0.83
CA PHE A 66 14.27 19.63 0.69
C PHE A 66 13.64 20.89 1.26
N GLY A 67 14.40 21.77 1.92
CA GLY A 67 13.89 22.97 2.58
C GLY A 67 13.00 22.66 3.79
N SER A 68 12.00 23.52 4.07
CA SER A 68 11.10 23.34 5.21
C SER A 68 10.33 22.01 5.21
N ALA A 69 10.59 21.15 6.20
CA ALA A 69 9.86 19.91 6.45
C ALA A 69 8.34 20.12 6.60
N SER A 70 7.94 21.17 7.33
CA SER A 70 6.52 21.50 7.54
C SER A 70 5.80 21.79 6.22
N ALA A 71 6.46 22.44 5.26
CA ALA A 71 5.90 22.69 3.94
C ALA A 71 5.75 21.40 3.11
N VAL A 72 6.69 20.45 3.22
CA VAL A 72 6.58 19.13 2.58
C VAL A 72 5.43 18.34 3.19
N HIS A 73 5.37 18.25 4.53
CA HIS A 73 4.33 17.51 5.22
C HIS A 73 2.93 18.10 4.99
N LYS A 74 2.81 19.44 4.97
CA LYS A 74 1.55 20.09 4.58
C LYS A 74 1.11 19.67 3.18
N ARG A 75 2.06 19.62 2.23
CA ARG A 75 1.75 19.21 0.86
C ARG A 75 1.37 17.74 0.76
N PHE A 76 2.06 16.87 1.49
CA PHE A 76 1.71 15.46 1.62
C PHE A 76 0.25 15.28 2.07
N LEU A 77 -0.19 16.02 3.09
CA LEU A 77 -1.59 15.99 3.55
C LEU A 77 -2.58 16.57 2.54
N GLU A 78 -2.21 17.63 1.80
CA GLU A 78 -3.05 18.17 0.71
C GLU A 78 -3.26 17.12 -0.39
N TRP A 79 -2.20 16.40 -0.79
CA TRP A 79 -2.26 15.35 -1.81
C TRP A 79 -3.00 14.10 -1.33
N GLU A 80 -2.82 13.73 -0.07
CA GLU A 80 -3.58 12.65 0.57
C GLU A 80 -5.09 12.94 0.49
N ARG A 81 -5.53 14.12 0.92
CA ARG A 81 -6.93 14.54 0.80
C ARG A 81 -7.43 14.61 -0.65
N GLY A 82 -6.55 14.93 -1.58
CA GLY A 82 -6.83 14.93 -3.02
C GLY A 82 -6.85 13.54 -3.66
N GLY A 83 -6.68 12.45 -2.89
CA GLY A 83 -6.71 11.09 -3.41
C GLY A 83 -5.48 10.67 -4.23
N PHE A 84 -4.45 11.52 -4.30
CA PHE A 84 -3.28 11.35 -5.17
C PHE A 84 -2.61 9.97 -5.03
N PHE A 85 -2.34 9.53 -3.81
CA PHE A 85 -1.61 8.28 -3.59
C PHE A 85 -2.42 7.05 -4.00
N LEU A 86 -3.74 7.10 -3.83
CA LEU A 86 -4.62 6.04 -4.29
C LEU A 86 -4.67 6.01 -5.83
N ALA A 87 -4.81 7.16 -6.47
CA ALA A 87 -4.79 7.28 -7.93
C ALA A 87 -3.45 6.79 -8.52
N LEU A 88 -2.32 7.11 -7.88
CA LEU A 88 -1.00 6.63 -8.30
C LEU A 88 -0.87 5.11 -8.21
N TRP A 89 -1.45 4.49 -7.17
CA TRP A 89 -1.47 3.03 -7.06
C TRP A 89 -2.37 2.41 -8.13
N GLN A 90 -3.56 2.97 -8.37
CA GLN A 90 -4.44 2.51 -9.45
C GLN A 90 -3.78 2.61 -10.82
N ALA A 91 -3.07 3.70 -11.11
CA ALA A 91 -2.30 3.86 -12.34
C ALA A 91 -1.21 2.78 -12.48
N GLY A 92 -0.48 2.48 -11.40
CA GLY A 92 0.52 1.41 -11.41
C GLY A 92 -0.08 0.02 -11.61
N LEU A 93 -1.28 -0.22 -11.09
CA LEU A 93 -2.00 -1.48 -11.34
C LEU A 93 -2.52 -1.57 -12.77
N ALA A 94 -3.02 -0.48 -13.33
CA ALA A 94 -3.47 -0.43 -14.72
C ALA A 94 -2.30 -0.71 -15.68
N GLU A 95 -1.17 -0.04 -15.50
CA GLU A 95 0.02 -0.26 -16.33
C GLU A 95 0.56 -1.70 -16.20
N TYR A 96 0.53 -2.27 -15.00
CA TYR A 96 0.89 -3.68 -14.81
C TYR A 96 -0.10 -4.64 -15.47
N ASP A 97 -1.40 -4.38 -15.43
CA ASP A 97 -2.41 -5.20 -16.11
C ASP A 97 -2.26 -5.10 -17.63
N ASP A 98 -2.00 -3.92 -18.16
CA ASP A 98 -1.84 -3.68 -19.60
C ASP A 98 -0.59 -4.36 -20.17
N LEU A 99 0.52 -4.35 -19.44
CA LEU A 99 1.80 -4.87 -19.94
C LEU A 99 2.05 -6.35 -19.58
N GLU A 100 1.65 -6.78 -18.38
CA GLU A 100 1.96 -8.13 -17.86
C GLU A 100 0.71 -9.00 -17.64
N GLY A 101 -0.47 -8.38 -17.56
CA GLY A 101 -1.71 -8.99 -17.14
C GLY A 101 -1.68 -9.40 -15.67
N ILE A 102 -2.63 -8.93 -14.87
CA ILE A 102 -2.75 -9.36 -13.47
C ILE A 102 -2.97 -10.87 -13.41
N ALA A 103 -2.22 -11.56 -12.54
CA ALA A 103 -2.34 -13.01 -12.36
C ALA A 103 -3.61 -13.38 -11.57
N TRP A 104 -4.77 -13.19 -12.19
CA TRP A 104 -6.09 -13.38 -11.59
C TRP A 104 -6.43 -14.83 -11.25
N ARG A 105 -5.69 -15.84 -11.70
CA ARG A 105 -6.05 -17.23 -11.38
C ARG A 105 -5.87 -17.56 -9.89
N TRP A 106 -4.82 -17.02 -9.27
CA TRP A 106 -4.47 -17.28 -7.88
C TRP A 106 -4.19 -15.98 -7.16
N GLN A 107 -4.88 -15.76 -6.04
CA GLN A 107 -4.65 -14.63 -5.15
C GLN A 107 -4.23 -15.16 -3.79
N SER A 108 -3.50 -14.36 -3.04
CA SER A 108 -3.12 -14.67 -1.66
C SER A 108 -3.46 -13.50 -0.74
N VAL A 109 -4.05 -13.78 0.41
CA VAL A 109 -4.43 -12.78 1.42
C VAL A 109 -3.76 -13.09 2.75
N ASP A 110 -3.19 -12.05 3.38
CA ASP A 110 -2.63 -12.14 4.73
C ASP A 110 -2.53 -10.78 5.42
N GLY A 111 -2.54 -10.81 6.75
CA GLY A 111 -2.41 -9.66 7.62
C GLY A 111 -1.03 -9.58 8.27
N ALA A 112 -0.39 -8.41 8.26
CA ALA A 112 0.86 -8.16 8.97
C ALA A 112 0.66 -7.15 10.11
N MET A 113 1.03 -7.54 11.32
CA MET A 113 1.00 -6.66 12.49
C MET A 113 2.22 -5.75 12.54
N MET A 114 2.03 -4.54 13.06
CA MET A 114 3.10 -3.57 13.26
C MET A 114 2.88 -2.74 14.51
N LYS A 115 3.98 -2.29 15.10
CA LYS A 115 3.94 -1.38 16.26
C LYS A 115 3.43 -0.01 15.81
N ALA A 116 2.54 0.57 16.60
CA ALA A 116 1.90 1.85 16.31
C ALA A 116 1.94 2.78 17.54
N PRO A 117 3.14 3.15 18.04
CA PRO A 117 3.31 3.81 19.33
C PRO A 117 2.69 5.21 19.42
N LEU A 118 2.50 5.90 18.29
CA LEU A 118 1.94 7.26 18.23
C LEU A 118 0.57 7.31 17.54
N ALA A 119 0.06 6.18 17.07
CA ALA A 119 -1.21 6.14 16.35
C ALA A 119 -2.36 6.52 17.28
N GLN A 120 -3.28 7.33 16.77
CA GLN A 120 -4.50 7.76 17.46
C GLN A 120 -5.75 7.07 16.89
N GLU A 121 -5.67 6.58 15.64
CA GLU A 121 -6.77 5.96 14.89
C GLU A 121 -6.34 4.59 14.35
N ALA A 122 -7.28 3.65 14.13
CA ALA A 122 -7.00 2.30 13.63
C ALA A 122 -5.84 1.60 14.38
N THR A 123 -5.93 1.63 15.71
CA THR A 123 -4.95 1.04 16.62
C THR A 123 -5.66 0.30 17.75
N GLY A 124 -5.03 -0.76 18.26
CA GLY A 124 -5.48 -1.45 19.47
C GLY A 124 -4.33 -2.23 20.12
N PRO A 125 -4.57 -2.86 21.29
CA PRO A 125 -3.57 -3.67 21.97
C PRO A 125 -2.99 -4.74 21.05
N ASN A 126 -1.66 -4.82 20.94
CA ASN A 126 -1.01 -5.84 20.14
C ASN A 126 -0.93 -7.18 20.89
N PRO A 127 -1.63 -8.25 20.45
CA PRO A 127 -1.62 -9.54 21.16
C PRO A 127 -0.24 -10.20 21.19
N THR A 128 0.62 -9.97 20.18
CA THR A 128 1.98 -10.53 20.17
C THR A 128 2.90 -9.90 21.21
N ASP A 129 2.55 -8.70 21.71
CA ASP A 129 3.29 -7.97 22.75
C ASP A 129 2.52 -8.00 24.10
N ARG A 130 1.63 -8.98 24.31
CA ARG A 130 0.75 -9.10 25.51
C ARG A 130 -0.12 -7.86 25.76
N GLY A 131 -0.51 -7.15 24.71
CA GLY A 131 -1.36 -5.96 24.79
C GLY A 131 -0.67 -4.69 25.32
N LYS A 132 0.64 -4.73 25.62
CA LYS A 132 1.37 -3.61 26.26
C LYS A 132 1.60 -2.40 25.34
N LYS A 133 1.50 -2.60 24.02
CA LYS A 133 1.75 -1.56 23.03
C LYS A 133 0.61 -1.53 22.01
N ASN A 134 0.25 -0.31 21.63
CA ASN A 134 -0.64 -0.04 20.51
C ASN A 134 -0.02 -0.55 19.20
N GLY A 135 -0.81 -1.30 18.44
CA GLY A 135 -0.43 -1.83 17.14
C GLY A 135 -1.51 -1.55 16.10
N SER A 136 -1.09 -1.61 14.84
CA SER A 136 -1.96 -1.65 13.67
C SER A 136 -1.69 -2.94 12.91
N LYS A 137 -2.64 -3.32 12.05
CA LYS A 137 -2.51 -4.46 11.16
C LYS A 137 -2.78 -4.01 9.74
N ARG A 138 -1.88 -4.34 8.81
CA ARG A 138 -2.10 -4.17 7.37
C ARG A 138 -2.57 -5.48 6.79
N HIS A 139 -3.76 -5.48 6.20
CA HIS A 139 -4.27 -6.62 5.44
C HIS A 139 -4.04 -6.37 3.96
N LEU A 140 -3.55 -7.39 3.27
CA LEU A 140 -3.11 -7.27 1.89
C LEU A 140 -3.66 -8.44 1.07
N LEU A 141 -4.29 -8.13 -0.07
CA LEU A 141 -4.55 -9.10 -1.14
C LEU A 141 -3.54 -8.88 -2.26
N VAL A 142 -2.93 -9.96 -2.75
CA VAL A 142 -2.00 -9.90 -3.87
C VAL A 142 -2.38 -10.85 -4.99
N ASP A 143 -1.95 -10.52 -6.20
CA ASP A 143 -2.04 -11.42 -7.35
C ASP A 143 -1.05 -12.59 -7.25
N GLY A 144 -1.10 -13.50 -8.23
CA GLY A 144 -0.22 -14.67 -8.30
C GLY A 144 1.26 -14.36 -8.50
N ARG A 145 1.66 -13.08 -8.63
CA ARG A 145 3.05 -12.62 -8.72
C ARG A 145 3.45 -11.69 -7.57
N GLY A 146 2.54 -11.44 -6.63
CA GLY A 146 2.75 -10.63 -5.42
C GLY A 146 2.39 -9.15 -5.56
N VAL A 147 1.81 -8.71 -6.68
CA VAL A 147 1.36 -7.31 -6.85
C VAL A 147 0.20 -7.02 -5.90
N PRO A 148 0.26 -5.96 -5.07
CA PRO A 148 -0.84 -5.56 -4.18
C PRO A 148 -2.10 -5.13 -4.93
N LEU A 149 -3.18 -5.89 -4.80
CA LEU A 149 -4.48 -5.61 -5.43
C LEU A 149 -5.44 -4.85 -4.51
N SER A 150 -5.37 -5.12 -3.20
CA SER A 150 -6.13 -4.41 -2.19
C SER A 150 -5.34 -4.30 -0.88
N LEU A 151 -5.63 -3.25 -0.11
CA LEU A 151 -4.93 -2.92 1.12
C LEU A 151 -5.87 -2.16 2.03
N ILE A 152 -5.98 -2.63 3.27
CA ILE A 152 -6.66 -1.94 4.36
C ILE A 152 -5.79 -1.95 5.62
N VAL A 153 -6.02 -1.01 6.53
CA VAL A 153 -5.33 -0.93 7.82
C VAL A 153 -6.36 -0.91 8.94
N THR A 154 -6.15 -1.73 9.96
CA THR A 154 -7.04 -1.82 11.13
C THR A 154 -6.24 -1.75 12.41
N GLY A 155 -6.92 -1.61 13.56
CA GLY A 155 -6.30 -1.84 14.86
C GLY A 155 -5.82 -3.29 15.02
N ALA A 156 -4.74 -3.51 15.79
CA ALA A 156 -4.17 -4.84 16.00
C ALA A 156 -5.10 -5.82 16.75
N ASN A 157 -6.11 -5.30 17.46
CA ASN A 157 -7.12 -6.07 18.17
C ASN A 157 -8.23 -6.61 17.25
N ARG A 158 -8.29 -6.21 15.98
CA ARG A 158 -9.28 -6.73 15.02
C ARG A 158 -8.81 -8.09 14.50
N HIS A 159 -9.71 -9.08 14.57
CA HIS A 159 -9.49 -10.41 14.02
C HIS A 159 -9.47 -10.37 12.49
N ASP A 160 -8.59 -11.16 11.89
CA ASP A 160 -8.36 -11.17 10.44
C ASP A 160 -9.59 -11.63 9.64
N VAL A 161 -10.34 -12.60 10.20
CA VAL A 161 -11.58 -13.11 9.62
C VAL A 161 -12.61 -12.01 9.36
N SER A 162 -12.77 -11.06 10.28
CA SER A 162 -13.77 -9.99 10.13
C SER A 162 -13.35 -8.91 9.15
N GLN A 163 -12.12 -8.96 8.65
CA GLN A 163 -11.57 -7.96 7.72
C GLN A 163 -11.43 -8.52 6.30
N LEU A 164 -11.67 -9.82 6.10
CA LEU A 164 -11.55 -10.47 4.80
C LEU A 164 -12.49 -9.87 3.76
N GLU A 165 -13.74 -9.63 4.14
CA GLU A 165 -14.75 -8.97 3.27
C GLU A 165 -14.26 -7.60 2.82
N ALA A 166 -13.85 -6.75 3.77
CA ALA A 166 -13.32 -5.42 3.49
C ALA A 166 -12.07 -5.46 2.59
N VAL A 167 -11.19 -6.46 2.73
CA VAL A 167 -10.04 -6.66 1.83
C VAL A 167 -10.50 -7.02 0.42
N LEU A 168 -11.48 -7.91 0.27
CA LEU A 168 -11.97 -8.36 -1.03
C LEU A 168 -12.80 -7.27 -1.73
N ASP A 169 -13.51 -6.42 -0.99
CA ASP A 169 -14.21 -5.24 -1.53
C ASP A 169 -13.27 -4.12 -1.93
N ALA A 170 -12.13 -3.98 -1.24
CA ALA A 170 -11.16 -2.92 -1.49
C ALA A 170 -10.25 -3.15 -2.72
N ILE A 171 -10.55 -4.13 -3.59
CA ILE A 171 -9.78 -4.37 -4.82
C ILE A 171 -9.81 -3.12 -5.70
N ARG A 172 -8.63 -2.61 -6.04
CA ARG A 172 -8.48 -1.28 -6.67
C ARG A 172 -8.66 -1.26 -8.18
N VAL A 173 -8.71 -2.43 -8.80
CA VAL A 173 -8.87 -2.60 -10.25
C VAL A 173 -9.98 -3.57 -10.56
N LYS A 174 -10.73 -3.31 -11.62
CA LYS A 174 -11.85 -4.15 -12.01
C LYS A 174 -11.31 -5.50 -12.48
N ARG A 175 -11.63 -6.55 -11.73
CA ARG A 175 -11.34 -7.91 -12.13
C ARG A 175 -12.19 -8.28 -13.35
N PRO A 176 -11.60 -8.81 -14.43
CA PRO A 176 -12.37 -9.42 -15.51
C PRO A 176 -13.22 -10.58 -14.99
N THR A 177 -14.46 -10.69 -15.46
CA THR A 177 -15.31 -11.83 -15.12
C THR A 177 -14.64 -13.10 -15.66
N PRO A 178 -14.25 -14.06 -14.80
CA PRO A 178 -13.61 -15.27 -15.27
C PRO A 178 -14.63 -16.10 -16.08
N PRO A 179 -14.19 -16.84 -17.11
CA PRO A 179 -15.08 -17.66 -17.92
C PRO A 179 -15.76 -18.78 -17.12
N GLN A 180 -15.17 -19.19 -15.98
CA GLN A 180 -15.76 -20.19 -15.08
C GLN A 180 -15.48 -19.84 -13.62
N ARG A 181 -16.43 -20.16 -12.73
CA ARG A 181 -16.30 -19.97 -11.26
C ARG A 181 -15.04 -20.66 -10.69
N ARG A 182 -14.63 -21.79 -11.27
CA ARG A 182 -13.47 -22.58 -10.80
C ARG A 182 -12.09 -21.97 -11.09
N HIS A 183 -12.03 -20.79 -11.70
CA HIS A 183 -10.76 -20.12 -12.03
C HIS A 183 -10.32 -19.07 -11.00
N LYS A 184 -11.10 -18.82 -9.94
CA LYS A 184 -10.75 -17.90 -8.87
C LYS A 184 -10.28 -18.69 -7.65
N HIS A 185 -8.99 -18.71 -7.37
CA HIS A 185 -8.46 -19.37 -6.17
C HIS A 185 -7.90 -18.35 -5.18
N LEU A 186 -8.24 -18.52 -3.90
CA LEU A 186 -7.73 -17.67 -2.83
C LEU A 186 -6.96 -18.50 -1.80
N CYS A 187 -5.67 -18.22 -1.63
CA CYS A 187 -4.86 -18.75 -0.54
C CYS A 187 -4.95 -17.82 0.67
N ALA A 188 -5.25 -18.36 1.84
CA ALA A 188 -5.28 -17.63 3.11
C ALA A 188 -4.66 -18.46 4.23
N ASP A 189 -4.25 -17.80 5.32
CA ASP A 189 -3.76 -18.48 6.52
C ASP A 189 -4.84 -19.36 7.19
N ALA A 190 -4.44 -20.39 7.92
CA ALA A 190 -5.29 -21.19 8.80
C ALA A 190 -6.11 -20.35 9.81
N GLY A 191 -5.69 -19.12 10.10
CA GLY A 191 -6.53 -18.15 10.84
C GLY A 191 -7.88 -17.87 10.17
N TYR A 192 -8.03 -18.17 8.88
CA TYR A 192 -9.25 -18.00 8.08
C TYR A 192 -10.06 -19.31 7.90
N THR A 193 -9.89 -20.31 8.77
CA THR A 193 -10.61 -21.60 8.67
C THR A 193 -12.07 -21.57 9.14
N GLY A 194 -12.52 -20.49 9.79
CA GLY A 194 -13.89 -20.39 10.30
C GLY A 194 -14.96 -20.34 9.20
N ALA A 195 -16.16 -20.87 9.49
CA ALA A 195 -17.28 -20.93 8.54
C ALA A 195 -17.62 -19.57 7.90
N SER A 196 -17.60 -18.49 8.69
CA SER A 196 -17.80 -17.13 8.20
C SER A 196 -16.75 -16.70 7.17
N ALA A 197 -15.47 -17.00 7.40
CA ALA A 197 -14.42 -16.68 6.44
C ALA A 197 -14.62 -17.43 5.13
N LEU A 198 -14.89 -18.74 5.20
CA LEU A 198 -15.14 -19.56 4.00
C LEU A 198 -16.35 -19.05 3.21
N GLN A 199 -17.44 -18.69 3.90
CA GLN A 199 -18.64 -18.13 3.28
C GLN A 199 -18.32 -16.81 2.55
N THR A 200 -17.56 -15.91 3.16
CA THR A 200 -17.11 -14.67 2.50
C THR A 200 -16.29 -14.99 1.25
N ILE A 201 -15.32 -15.91 1.33
CA ILE A 201 -14.50 -16.30 0.16
C ILE A 201 -15.38 -16.79 -0.99
N GLU A 202 -16.32 -17.69 -0.69
CA GLU A 202 -17.23 -18.27 -1.68
C GLU A 202 -18.22 -17.26 -2.25
N ALA A 203 -18.73 -16.33 -1.43
CA ALA A 203 -19.63 -15.26 -1.85
C ALA A 203 -18.97 -14.31 -2.86
N HIS A 204 -17.66 -14.04 -2.70
CA HIS A 204 -16.87 -13.29 -3.70
C HIS A 204 -16.45 -14.14 -4.93
N GLY A 205 -16.94 -15.39 -5.00
CA GLY A 205 -16.77 -16.31 -6.10
C GLY A 205 -15.41 -17.02 -6.13
N TYR A 206 -14.68 -17.05 -5.01
CA TYR A 206 -13.41 -17.74 -4.90
C TYR A 206 -13.58 -19.19 -4.43
N ILE A 207 -12.61 -20.03 -4.78
CA ILE A 207 -12.37 -21.33 -4.17
C ILE A 207 -11.38 -21.11 -3.01
N PRO A 208 -11.78 -21.42 -1.76
CA PRO A 208 -10.91 -21.28 -0.60
C PRO A 208 -9.79 -22.34 -0.63
N HIS A 209 -8.55 -21.88 -0.47
CA HIS A 209 -7.38 -22.70 -0.17
C HIS A 209 -6.81 -22.26 1.17
N VAL A 210 -7.56 -22.56 2.23
CA VAL A 210 -7.17 -22.27 3.61
C VAL A 210 -6.57 -23.53 4.21
N LYS A 211 -5.25 -23.55 4.40
CA LYS A 211 -4.53 -24.73 4.88
C LYS A 211 -3.63 -24.38 6.04
N SER A 212 -3.49 -25.32 6.97
CA SER A 212 -2.46 -25.21 8.00
C SER A 212 -1.07 -25.42 7.40
N ARG A 213 -0.06 -24.81 8.03
CA ARG A 213 1.35 -24.96 7.62
C ARG A 213 1.77 -26.43 7.55
N GLY A 214 1.29 -27.27 8.48
CA GLY A 214 1.56 -28.70 8.48
C GLY A 214 0.93 -29.44 7.30
N GLN A 215 -0.32 -29.12 6.96
CA GLN A 215 -1.00 -29.71 5.80
C GLN A 215 -0.32 -29.33 4.49
N GLU A 216 0.13 -28.08 4.35
CA GLU A 216 0.83 -27.61 3.15
C GLU A 216 2.18 -28.31 2.98
N VAL A 217 2.96 -28.50 4.06
CA VAL A 217 4.22 -29.25 4.03
C VAL A 217 4.01 -30.72 3.63
N THR A 218 3.02 -31.38 4.22
CA THR A 218 2.70 -32.78 3.89
C THR A 218 2.27 -32.90 2.42
N GLU A 219 1.47 -31.96 1.93
CA GLU A 219 0.99 -31.98 0.55
C GLU A 219 2.11 -31.71 -0.46
N ILE A 220 3.06 -30.82 -0.17
CA ILE A 220 4.25 -30.62 -1.02
C ILE A 220 5.11 -31.89 -1.06
N ARG A 221 5.26 -32.60 0.07
CA ARG A 221 5.97 -33.89 0.11
C ARG A 221 5.28 -34.95 -0.75
N LEU A 222 3.95 -35.00 -0.71
CA LEU A 222 3.15 -35.98 -1.47
C LEU A 222 2.98 -35.60 -2.95
N LEU A 223 2.97 -34.30 -3.27
CA LEU A 223 2.77 -33.75 -4.61
C LEU A 223 3.88 -32.73 -4.92
N PRO A 224 5.08 -33.18 -5.32
CA PRO A 224 6.25 -32.31 -5.52
C PRO A 224 6.05 -31.19 -6.56
N HIS A 225 5.13 -31.41 -7.50
CA HIS A 225 4.76 -30.47 -8.56
C HIS A 225 3.77 -29.39 -8.07
N LYS A 226 3.20 -29.54 -6.87
CA LYS A 226 2.27 -28.57 -6.29
C LYS A 226 3.05 -27.46 -5.60
N ARG A 227 3.02 -26.26 -6.18
CA ARG A 227 3.61 -25.07 -5.57
C ARG A 227 2.67 -24.51 -4.51
N ALA A 228 3.16 -24.37 -3.28
CA ALA A 228 2.55 -23.48 -2.29
C ALA A 228 2.46 -22.07 -2.88
N ARG A 229 1.33 -21.40 -2.66
CA ARG A 229 1.07 -20.03 -3.20
C ARG A 229 0.82 -19.01 -2.10
N ARG A 230 0.64 -19.46 -0.86
CA ARG A 230 0.52 -18.60 0.30
C ARG A 230 1.74 -17.68 0.49
N TRP A 231 2.96 -18.20 0.34
CA TRP A 231 4.20 -17.42 0.54
C TRP A 231 4.28 -16.14 -0.32
N ILE A 232 3.52 -16.03 -1.41
CA ILE A 232 3.50 -14.87 -2.30
C ILE A 232 3.07 -13.59 -1.55
N VAL A 233 2.08 -13.67 -0.65
CA VAL A 233 1.67 -12.49 0.13
C VAL A 233 2.68 -12.15 1.24
N GLU A 234 3.38 -13.15 1.78
CA GLU A 234 4.48 -12.95 2.73
C GLU A 234 5.66 -12.21 2.06
N VAL A 235 5.97 -12.56 0.80
CA VAL A 235 6.94 -11.82 -0.02
C VAL A 235 6.50 -10.38 -0.26
N ALA A 236 5.22 -10.16 -0.57
CA ALA A 236 4.72 -8.80 -0.74
C ALA A 236 4.87 -7.98 0.55
N HIS A 237 4.53 -8.55 1.72
CA HIS A 237 4.81 -7.91 3.01
C HIS A 237 6.31 -7.62 3.19
N SER A 238 7.20 -8.51 2.75
CA SER A 238 8.65 -8.27 2.77
C SER A 238 9.07 -7.08 1.89
N TRP A 239 8.41 -6.84 0.75
CA TRP A 239 8.66 -5.66 -0.08
C TRP A 239 8.20 -4.38 0.61
N PHE A 240 7.04 -4.42 1.27
CA PHE A 240 6.61 -3.30 2.11
C PHE A 240 7.59 -2.99 3.24
N ASN A 241 8.22 -4.02 3.82
CA ASN A 241 9.22 -3.84 4.88
C ASN A 241 10.51 -3.13 4.39
N ARG A 242 10.75 -3.08 3.08
CA ARG A 242 11.84 -2.29 2.48
C ARG A 242 11.56 -0.78 2.47
N PHE A 243 10.36 -0.35 2.86
CA PHE A 243 10.03 1.05 3.11
C PHE A 243 10.06 1.26 4.62
N ARG A 244 11.20 1.70 5.14
CA ARG A 244 11.46 1.72 6.60
C ARG A 244 10.42 2.51 7.39
N LYS A 245 9.81 3.53 6.76
CA LYS A 245 8.72 4.32 7.33
C LYS A 245 7.48 3.50 7.69
N LEU A 246 7.30 2.35 7.06
CA LEU A 246 6.18 1.43 7.26
C LEU A 246 6.50 0.29 8.22
N LEU A 247 7.71 0.16 8.78
CA LEU A 247 8.01 -0.91 9.75
C LEU A 247 7.33 -0.66 11.11
N VAL A 248 7.32 0.61 11.51
CA VAL A 248 6.65 1.08 12.73
C VAL A 248 5.79 2.27 12.34
N ARG A 249 4.50 2.22 12.67
CA ARG A 249 3.56 3.31 12.40
C ARG A 249 3.77 4.43 13.42
N TYR A 250 4.48 5.46 13.00
CA TYR A 250 4.58 6.74 13.74
C TYR A 250 3.54 7.77 13.30
N GLU A 251 2.85 7.53 12.18
CA GLU A 251 1.78 8.42 11.70
C GLU A 251 0.58 8.32 12.63
N LYS A 252 0.17 9.48 13.19
CA LYS A 252 -0.93 9.57 14.15
C LYS A 252 -2.27 9.22 13.52
N LEU A 253 -2.52 9.78 12.33
CA LEU A 253 -3.76 9.65 11.57
C LEU A 253 -3.73 8.41 10.67
N GLU A 254 -4.85 7.73 10.55
CA GLU A 254 -4.98 6.55 9.68
C GLU A 254 -4.76 6.91 8.21
N ARG A 255 -5.39 7.99 7.74
CA ARG A 255 -5.31 8.43 6.35
C ARG A 255 -3.89 8.76 5.88
N SER A 256 -3.08 9.36 6.75
CA SER A 256 -1.66 9.62 6.48
C SER A 256 -0.86 8.34 6.36
N PHE A 257 -1.16 7.34 7.20
CA PHE A 257 -0.51 6.05 7.13
C PHE A 257 -0.94 5.25 5.88
N LEU A 258 -2.23 5.25 5.54
CA LEU A 258 -2.76 4.64 4.33
C LEU A 258 -2.16 5.26 3.07
N ALA A 259 -2.02 6.59 3.01
CA ALA A 259 -1.35 7.27 1.89
C ALA A 259 0.08 6.78 1.64
N LEU A 260 0.87 6.59 2.70
CA LEU A 260 2.23 6.03 2.58
C LEU A 260 2.22 4.56 2.12
N ASN A 261 1.23 3.77 2.55
CA ASN A 261 1.05 2.40 2.07
C ASN A 261 0.61 2.36 0.60
N HIS A 262 -0.28 3.25 0.17
CA HIS A 262 -0.65 3.38 -1.25
C HIS A 262 0.55 3.76 -2.11
N LEU A 263 1.40 4.69 -1.64
CA LEU A 263 2.64 5.03 -2.34
C LEU A 263 3.58 3.82 -2.46
N ALA A 264 3.74 3.04 -1.39
CA ALA A 264 4.53 1.80 -1.44
C ALA A 264 3.93 0.77 -2.39
N ALA A 265 2.60 0.59 -2.38
CA ALA A 265 1.88 -0.32 -3.28
C ALA A 265 2.04 0.09 -4.75
N ALA A 266 1.94 1.39 -5.05
CA ALA A 266 2.20 1.94 -6.39
C ALA A 266 3.63 1.62 -6.85
N ILE A 267 4.62 1.93 -6.01
CA ILE A 267 6.03 1.63 -6.30
C ILE A 267 6.24 0.14 -6.54
N ILE A 268 5.59 -0.74 -5.78
CA ILE A 268 5.68 -2.19 -5.99
C ILE A 268 5.07 -2.59 -7.34
N ALA A 269 3.89 -2.07 -7.68
CA ALA A 269 3.22 -2.35 -8.95
C ALA A 269 4.08 -1.92 -10.15
N PHE A 270 4.61 -0.69 -10.14
CA PHE A 270 5.48 -0.21 -11.22
C PHE A 270 6.78 -1.01 -11.35
N ARG A 271 7.34 -1.57 -10.27
CA ARG A 271 8.53 -2.45 -10.34
C ARG A 271 8.24 -3.83 -10.94
N LYS A 272 6.97 -4.21 -10.99
CA LYS A 272 6.55 -5.50 -11.53
C LYS A 272 6.31 -5.46 -13.03
N VAL A 273 6.31 -4.27 -13.61
CA VAL A 273 6.47 -4.06 -15.04
C VAL A 273 7.96 -4.26 -15.38
N PRO A 274 8.33 -5.25 -16.19
CA PRO A 274 9.69 -5.41 -16.68
C PRO A 274 10.02 -4.26 -17.63
N LEU A 275 11.01 -3.47 -17.27
CA LEU A 275 11.53 -2.37 -18.07
C LEU A 275 13.04 -2.48 -18.13
N ASP A 276 13.63 -2.05 -19.26
CA ASP A 276 15.08 -2.11 -19.50
C ASP A 276 15.88 -1.19 -18.57
N ILE A 277 15.21 -0.24 -17.89
CA ILE A 277 15.80 0.70 -16.95
C ILE A 277 15.09 0.66 -15.59
N ASN A 278 15.85 0.88 -14.52
CA ASN A 278 15.27 1.05 -13.19
C ASN A 278 14.52 2.38 -13.13
N ILE A 279 13.22 2.35 -13.39
CA ILE A 279 12.41 3.56 -13.46
C ILE A 279 12.23 4.27 -12.12
N ILE A 280 12.48 3.64 -10.97
CA ILE A 280 12.05 4.25 -9.70
C ILE A 280 13.14 5.10 -9.04
N TYR A 281 14.39 4.64 -9.09
CA TYR A 281 15.51 5.35 -8.47
C TYR A 281 16.58 5.64 -9.50
N GLY A 282 16.93 6.92 -9.63
CA GLY A 282 18.15 7.41 -10.26
C GLY A 282 19.36 7.31 -9.35
#